data_AF-A0A8C5Q1J4-F1
#
_entry.id   AF-A0A8C5Q1J4-F1
#
_cell.length_a   1.000
_cell.length_b   1.000
_cell.length_c   1.000
_cell.angle_alpha   90.00
_cell.angle_beta   90.00
_cell.angle_gamma   90.00
#
_symmetry.space_group_name_H-M   'P 1'
#
loop_
_entity.id
_entity.type
_entity.pdbx_description
1 polymer ?
#
loop_
_entity_poly.entity_id
_entity_poly.type
_entity_poly.pdbx_seq_one_letter_code
_entity_poly.pdbx_strand_id
1 'polypeptide(L)'
;APLSPYSGSSHSPVTPPMDSWREERTRSEEDNELNLPTLSAAYSAILRALGEDPGRQGLLKTPWRAATAMQYFTKGYQETISGEGGGSFSVRYWMTM
;
A
#
# COMPACT_ATOMS: atom_id res chain seq x y z
N ALA A 1 -3.88 -49.50 -43.05
CA ALA A 1 -3.13 -49.20 -41.81
C ALA A 1 -3.37 -47.73 -41.45
N PRO A 2 -3.48 -47.39 -40.16
CA PRO A 2 -4.60 -46.58 -39.66
C PRO A 2 -4.43 -45.06 -39.80
N LEU A 3 -5.60 -44.41 -39.80
CA LEU A 3 -5.83 -42.98 -39.65
C LEU A 3 -5.18 -42.48 -38.36
N SER A 4 -4.38 -41.41 -38.45
CA SER A 4 -3.84 -40.72 -37.27
C SER A 4 -4.96 -39.93 -36.58
N PRO A 5 -5.22 -40.12 -35.27
CA PRO A 5 -6.23 -39.37 -34.56
C PRO A 5 -5.56 -38.18 -33.87
N TYR A 6 -5.43 -37.05 -34.56
CA TYR A 6 -5.29 -35.77 -33.86
C TYR A 6 -6.62 -35.05 -33.90
N SER A 7 -7.51 -35.55 -33.02
CA SER A 7 -8.69 -34.86 -32.53
C SER A 7 -8.28 -33.54 -31.87
N GLY A 8 -9.12 -32.54 -32.06
CA GLY A 8 -8.86 -31.16 -31.67
C GLY A 8 -8.67 -30.90 -30.18
N SER A 9 -7.95 -29.80 -29.94
CA SER A 9 -8.22 -28.72 -28.98
C SER A 9 -8.91 -29.08 -27.67
N SER A 10 -8.15 -28.99 -26.57
CA SER A 10 -8.55 -28.20 -25.40
C SER A 10 -7.42 -28.21 -24.35
N HIS A 11 -6.31 -27.54 -24.64
CA HIS A 11 -5.51 -26.99 -23.55
C HIS A 11 -6.12 -25.63 -23.25
N SER A 12 -7.12 -25.61 -22.38
CA SER A 12 -7.49 -24.36 -21.72
C SER A 12 -6.22 -23.80 -21.10
N PRO A 13 -5.82 -22.54 -21.39
CA PRO A 13 -4.85 -21.90 -20.53
C PRO A 13 -5.46 -21.96 -19.12
N VAL A 14 -4.79 -22.63 -18.19
CA VAL A 14 -5.09 -22.49 -16.77
C VAL A 14 -4.73 -21.05 -16.45
N THR A 15 -5.62 -20.13 -16.78
CA THR A 15 -5.67 -18.84 -16.13
C THR A 15 -5.87 -19.20 -14.65
N PRO A 16 -4.96 -18.81 -13.74
CA PRO A 16 -5.28 -18.90 -12.33
C PRO A 16 -6.67 -18.29 -12.13
N PRO A 17 -7.54 -18.88 -11.30
CA PRO A 17 -8.89 -18.37 -11.10
C PRO A 17 -8.81 -16.87 -10.90
N MET A 18 -9.43 -16.13 -11.81
CA MET A 18 -9.37 -14.67 -11.92
C MET A 18 -10.23 -14.00 -10.84
N ASP A 19 -10.24 -14.62 -9.66
CA ASP A 19 -10.92 -14.24 -8.42
C ASP A 19 -9.94 -14.16 -7.24
N SER A 20 -8.63 -14.35 -7.47
CA SER A 20 -7.61 -13.89 -6.52
C SER A 20 -7.39 -12.38 -6.67
N TRP A 21 -8.49 -11.61 -6.73
CA TRP A 21 -8.47 -10.20 -6.42
C TRP A 21 -8.22 -10.09 -4.94
N ARG A 22 -6.93 -10.16 -4.61
CA ARG A 22 -6.24 -9.47 -3.52
C ARG A 22 -7.24 -8.86 -2.56
N GLU A 23 -7.56 -9.61 -1.51
CA GLU A 23 -8.17 -9.06 -0.31
C GLU A 23 -7.49 -7.71 -0.07
N GLU A 24 -8.23 -6.62 -0.27
CA GLU A 24 -7.69 -5.27 -0.12
C GLU A 24 -7.53 -5.07 1.37
N ARG A 25 -6.46 -5.66 1.92
CA ARG A 25 -6.11 -5.52 3.33
C ARG A 25 -5.76 -4.07 3.53
N THR A 26 -6.70 -3.37 4.14
CA THR A 26 -6.47 -2.09 4.78
C THR A 26 -5.24 -2.23 5.67
N ARG A 27 -4.25 -1.35 5.49
CA ARG A 27 -3.03 -1.29 6.32
C ARG A 27 -3.40 -1.34 7.81
N SER A 28 -2.80 -2.26 8.56
CA SER A 28 -3.11 -2.49 9.98
C SER A 28 -2.30 -1.58 10.93
N GLU A 29 -2.61 -1.61 12.23
CA GLU A 29 -1.79 -0.95 13.27
C GLU A 29 -0.40 -1.58 13.36
N GLU A 30 -0.30 -2.91 13.24
CA GLU A 30 0.96 -3.64 13.19
C GLU A 30 1.82 -3.18 12.00
N ASP A 31 1.20 -2.99 10.82
CA ASP A 31 1.89 -2.42 9.65
C ASP A 31 2.40 -1.01 9.92
N ASN A 32 1.64 -0.18 10.65
CA ASN A 32 2.11 1.15 11.04
C ASN A 32 3.34 1.05 11.95
N GLU A 33 3.35 0.17 12.95
CA GLU A 33 4.50 -0.01 13.84
C GLU A 33 5.74 -0.50 13.10
N LEU A 34 5.59 -1.50 12.22
CA LEU A 34 6.69 -2.06 11.45
C LEU A 34 7.28 -1.05 10.44
N ASN A 35 6.44 -0.17 9.88
CA ASN A 35 6.88 0.81 8.89
C ASN A 35 7.39 2.13 9.51
N LEU A 36 7.11 2.39 10.79
CA LEU A 36 7.48 3.63 11.46
C LEU A 36 9.00 3.92 11.43
N PRO A 37 9.90 2.93 11.68
CA PRO A 37 11.35 3.15 11.56
C PRO A 37 11.78 3.54 10.15
N THR A 38 11.22 2.89 9.13
CA THR A 38 11.53 3.16 7.71
C THR A 38 11.09 4.57 7.32
N LEU A 39 9.88 4.99 7.72
CA LEU A 39 9.40 6.35 7.47
C LEU A 39 10.26 7.39 8.21
N SER A 40 10.65 7.13 9.45
CA SER A 40 11.56 8.00 10.22
C SER A 40 12.92 8.14 9.53
N ALA A 41 13.48 7.06 9.00
CA ALA A 41 14.73 7.11 8.23
C ALA A 41 14.57 7.97 6.95
N ALA A 42 13.44 7.84 6.25
CA ALA A 42 13.13 8.67 5.08
C ALA A 42 13.05 10.16 5.44
N TYR A 43 12.39 10.53 6.54
CA TYR A 43 12.36 11.92 7.01
C TYR A 43 13.75 12.43 7.42
N SER A 44 14.60 11.58 7.98
CA SER A 44 16.00 11.95 8.26
C SER A 44 16.77 12.25 6.97
N ALA A 45 16.52 11.48 5.90
CA ALA A 45 17.11 11.73 4.59
C ALA A 45 16.59 13.03 3.96
N ILE A 46 15.30 13.33 4.10
CA ILE A 46 14.71 14.60 3.64
C ILE A 46 15.37 15.79 4.32
N LEU A 47 15.55 15.76 5.65
CA LEU A 47 16.23 16.83 6.38
C LEU A 47 17.65 17.07 5.85
N ARG A 48 18.42 15.99 5.62
CA ARG A 48 19.76 16.11 5.03
C ARG A 48 19.74 16.69 3.63
N ALA A 49 18.77 16.31 2.80
CA ALA A 49 18.61 16.85 1.45
C ALA A 49 18.28 18.35 1.45
N LEU A 50 17.65 18.86 2.51
CA LEU A 50 17.40 20.28 2.73
C LEU A 50 18.61 21.04 3.29
N GLY A 51 19.74 20.36 3.55
CA GLY A 51 20.92 20.95 4.17
C GLY A 51 20.83 21.04 5.70
N GLU A 52 19.83 20.42 6.32
CA GLU A 52 19.65 20.44 7.76
C GLU A 52 20.43 19.29 8.43
N ASP A 53 20.94 19.53 9.64
CA ASP A 53 21.54 18.50 10.49
C ASP A 53 20.49 17.82 11.40
N PRO A 54 20.12 16.54 11.15
CA PRO A 54 19.19 15.80 12.00
C PRO A 54 19.72 15.53 13.42
N GLY A 55 21.04 15.67 13.64
CA GLY A 55 21.70 15.50 14.93
C GLY A 55 21.52 16.69 15.89
N ARG A 56 21.04 17.85 15.40
CA ARG A 56 20.80 19.01 16.26
C ARG A 56 19.73 18.69 17.31
N GLN A 57 19.87 19.22 18.53
CA GLN A 57 18.93 18.99 19.64
C GLN A 57 17.45 19.20 19.25
N GLY A 58 17.15 20.26 18.47
CA GLY A 58 15.79 20.57 17.99
C GLY A 58 15.25 19.63 16.91
N LEU A 59 16.10 18.82 16.25
CA LEU A 59 15.71 17.91 15.18
C LEU A 59 15.81 16.43 15.54
N LEU A 60 16.46 16.07 16.65
CA LEU A 60 16.63 14.66 17.05
C LEU A 60 15.33 13.84 17.03
N LYS A 61 14.21 14.45 17.42
CA LYS A 61 12.89 13.80 17.45
C LYS A 61 12.02 14.08 16.22
N THR A 62 12.44 14.98 15.33
CA THR A 62 11.66 15.40 14.17
C THR A 62 11.36 14.26 13.20
N PRO A 63 12.31 13.39 12.83
CA PRO A 63 12.02 12.31 11.89
C PRO A 63 10.93 11.37 12.38
N TRP A 64 10.96 11.00 13.66
CA TRP A 64 9.94 10.14 14.27
C TRP A 64 8.58 10.85 14.34
N ARG A 65 8.55 12.12 14.79
CA ARG A 65 7.32 12.92 14.84
C ARG A 65 6.66 13.07 13.46
N ALA A 66 7.46 13.33 12.43
CA ALA A 66 6.97 13.47 11.06
C ALA A 66 6.44 12.13 10.52
N ALA A 67 7.12 11.02 10.80
CA ALA A 67 6.65 9.68 10.46
C ALA A 67 5.29 9.37 11.10
N THR A 68 5.14 9.58 12.40
CA THR A 68 3.88 9.38 13.13
C THR A 68 2.78 10.30 12.61
N ALA A 69 3.07 11.58 12.37
CA ALA A 69 2.09 12.52 11.82
C ALA A 69 1.61 12.08 10.43
N MET A 70 2.50 11.60 9.57
CA MET A 70 2.15 11.10 8.25
C MET A 70 1.26 9.85 8.32
N GLN A 71 1.54 8.92 9.23
CA GLN A 71 0.65 7.78 9.48
C GLN A 71 -0.74 8.23 9.92
N TYR A 72 -0.82 9.21 10.82
CA TYR A 72 -2.08 9.78 11.26
C TYR A 72 -2.86 10.45 10.12
N PHE A 73 -2.22 11.32 9.33
CA PHE A 73 -2.87 11.99 8.19
C PHE A 73 -3.33 11.02 7.11
N THR A 74 -2.70 9.85 7.02
CA THR A 74 -3.03 8.79 6.05
C THR A 74 -3.83 7.64 6.67
N LYS A 75 -4.35 7.77 7.90
CA LYS A 75 -5.11 6.70 8.56
C LYS A 75 -6.45 6.42 7.88
N GLY A 76 -7.05 7.40 7.21
CA GLY A 76 -8.31 7.25 6.48
C GLY A 76 -8.26 6.26 5.30
N TYR A 77 -7.07 5.94 4.78
CA TYR A 77 -6.93 4.84 3.80
C TYR A 77 -7.17 3.45 4.41
N GLN A 78 -7.26 3.36 5.74
CA GLN A 78 -7.51 2.13 6.50
C GLN A 78 -8.99 1.98 6.87
N GLU A 79 -9.77 3.06 6.79
CA GLU A 79 -11.16 3.10 7.19
C GLU A 79 -12.06 2.81 5.97
N THR A 80 -12.56 1.58 5.84
CA THR A 80 -13.62 1.25 4.89
C THR A 80 -14.96 1.73 5.46
N ILE A 81 -15.59 2.71 4.82
CA ILE A 81 -16.93 3.17 5.18
C ILE A 81 -17.94 2.09 4.74
N SER A 82 -18.14 1.07 5.57
CA SER A 82 -19.28 0.15 5.45
C SER A 82 -20.51 0.80 6.09
N GLY A 83 -20.97 1.91 5.52
CA GLY A 83 -22.20 2.60 5.94
C GLY A 83 -23.31 2.36 4.93
N GLU A 84 -24.51 2.03 5.41
CA GLU A 84 -25.73 1.90 4.63
C GLU A 84 -26.00 3.16 3.79
N GLY A 85 -25.58 3.12 2.53
CA GLY A 85 -25.72 4.21 1.59
C GLY A 85 -24.78 3.94 0.43
N GLY A 86 -25.30 3.30 -0.63
CA GLY A 86 -24.54 2.73 -1.75
C GLY A 86 -23.70 3.73 -2.55
N GLY A 87 -22.59 4.17 -1.99
CA GLY A 87 -21.52 4.92 -2.66
C GLY A 87 -20.19 4.41 -2.16
N SER A 88 -19.60 3.45 -2.88
CA SER A 88 -18.21 3.01 -2.64
C SER A 88 -17.28 4.14 -3.08
N PHE A 89 -16.95 5.05 -2.16
CA PHE A 89 -15.89 6.03 -2.39
C PHE A 89 -14.55 5.36 -2.11
N SER A 90 -14.02 4.67 -3.12
CA SER A 90 -12.64 4.18 -3.07
C SER A 90 -11.69 5.38 -3.13
N VAL A 91 -10.88 5.56 -2.09
CA VAL A 91 -9.88 6.64 -2.00
C VAL A 91 -8.85 6.58 -3.13
N ARG A 92 -8.79 5.48 -3.91
CA ARG A 92 -8.01 5.39 -5.15
C ARG A 92 -8.40 6.45 -6.21
N TYR A 93 -9.61 6.99 -6.18
CA TYR A 93 -10.07 7.96 -7.19
C TYR A 93 -9.50 9.38 -6.99
N TRP A 94 -9.03 9.75 -5.80
CA TRP A 94 -8.51 11.10 -5.51
C TRP A 94 -7.02 11.29 -5.82
N MET A 95 -6.26 10.21 -6.05
CA MET A 95 -4.81 10.29 -6.31
C MET A 95 -4.46 10.20 -7.82
N THR A 96 -5.46 10.14 -8.71
CA THR A 96 -5.28 9.96 -10.16
C THR A 96 -5.85 11.13 -11.00
N MET A 97 -6.14 12.27 -10.37
CA MET A 97 -6.61 13.50 -11.03
C MET A 97 -5.60 14.63 -10.88
#